data_AF-F1YWZ7-F1
#
_entry.id   AF-F1YWZ7-F1
#
_cell.length_a   1.000
_cell.length_b   1.000
_cell.length_c   1.000
_cell.angle_alpha   90.00
_cell.angle_beta   90.00
_cell.angle_gamma   90.00
#
_symmetry.space_group_name_H-M   'P 1'
#
loop_
_entity.id
_entity.type
_entity.pdbx_description
1 polymer ?
#
loop_
_entity_poly.entity_id
_entity_poly.type
_entity_poly.pdbx_seq_one_letter_code
_entity_poly.pdbx_strand_id
1 'polypeptide(L)'
;MALFDKVEKEVRTKKAKYDKELSDCKQQITDTEEELEKSKAELIEAEEQLNIDQYNTVDDKIRKLENAKRIYELKHDKILDTPLIDEAEYKKKRKQLEDNAITKIEAINDKALPLITQIKELAEQTDIIFNETNELLDILFRDLYKSDDMINPSFSYYENARLLFNDIKSSHLTQRLGIKKETIILRTYVYSSR
;
A
#
# COMPACT_ATOMS: atom_id res chain seq x y z
N MET A 1 -20.10 -9.11 1.26
CA MET A 1 -19.73 -8.01 0.36
C MET A 1 -20.37 -6.68 0.79
N ALA A 2 -21.68 -6.63 1.07
CA ALA A 2 -22.41 -5.38 1.39
C ALA A 2 -21.87 -4.50 2.53
N LEU A 3 -21.19 -5.05 3.55
CA LEU A 3 -20.70 -4.24 4.68
C LEU A 3 -19.46 -3.39 4.31
N PHE A 4 -18.56 -3.92 3.48
CA PHE A 4 -17.38 -3.20 3.00
C PHE A 4 -17.80 -2.04 2.10
N ASP A 5 -18.67 -2.33 1.12
CA ASP A 5 -19.18 -1.33 0.17
C ASP A 5 -19.91 -0.20 0.91
N LYS A 6 -20.61 -0.53 2.00
CA LYS A 6 -21.26 0.45 2.87
C LYS A 6 -20.25 1.33 3.61
N VAL A 7 -19.25 0.74 4.28
CA VAL A 7 -18.21 1.50 5.00
C VAL A 7 -17.41 2.36 4.03
N GLU A 8 -17.04 1.83 2.87
CA GLU A 8 -16.33 2.54 1.81
C GLU A 8 -17.15 3.75 1.34
N LYS A 9 -18.42 3.55 0.99
CA LYS A 9 -19.29 4.62 0.52
C LYS A 9 -19.44 5.71 1.58
N GLU A 10 -19.69 5.34 2.84
CA GLU A 10 -19.81 6.30 3.94
C GLU A 10 -18.53 7.14 4.12
N VAL A 11 -17.35 6.50 4.12
CA VAL A 11 -16.05 7.19 4.28
C VAL A 11 -15.80 8.14 3.10
N ARG A 12 -16.03 7.68 1.87
CA ARG A 12 -15.85 8.51 0.66
C ARG A 12 -16.79 9.70 0.63
N THR A 13 -18.06 9.51 0.99
CA THR A 13 -19.04 10.60 1.04
C THR A 13 -18.69 11.64 2.10
N LYS A 14 -18.30 11.22 3.33
CA LYS A 14 -17.86 12.15 4.38
C LYS A 14 -16.64 12.95 3.93
N LYS A 15 -15.64 12.28 3.33
CA LYS A 15 -14.44 12.93 2.80
C LYS A 15 -14.76 13.93 1.68
N ALA A 16 -15.58 13.55 0.70
CA ALA A 16 -15.94 14.44 -0.40
C ALA A 16 -16.68 15.71 0.09
N LYS A 17 -17.55 15.58 1.09
CA LYS A 17 -18.22 16.72 1.71
C LYS A 17 -17.22 17.64 2.40
N TYR A 18 -16.29 17.07 3.17
CA TYR A 18 -15.23 17.82 3.84
C TYR A 18 -14.32 18.58 2.85
N ASP A 19 -13.84 17.89 1.81
CA ASP A 19 -12.96 18.48 0.80
C ASP A 19 -13.67 19.65 0.09
N LYS A 20 -14.97 19.51 -0.17
CA LYS A 20 -15.79 20.58 -0.75
C LYS A 20 -15.92 21.77 0.20
N GLU A 21 -16.30 21.54 1.46
CA GLU A 21 -16.46 22.61 2.45
C GLU A 21 -15.17 23.39 2.68
N LEU A 22 -14.02 22.71 2.66
CA LEU A 22 -12.70 23.31 2.80
C LEU A 22 -12.32 24.12 1.56
N SER A 23 -12.62 23.61 0.36
CA SER A 23 -12.43 24.34 -0.90
C SER A 23 -13.29 25.60 -0.97
N ASP A 24 -14.57 25.51 -0.60
CA ASP A 24 -15.49 26.65 -0.60
C ASP A 24 -15.00 27.74 0.37
N CYS A 25 -14.49 27.35 1.55
CA CYS A 25 -13.93 28.29 2.52
C CYS A 25 -12.66 28.98 2.00
N LYS A 26 -11.76 28.25 1.34
CA LYS A 26 -10.57 28.84 0.73
C LYS A 26 -10.92 29.85 -0.34
N GLN A 27 -11.87 29.51 -1.21
CA GLN A 27 -12.34 30.44 -2.24
C GLN A 27 -12.93 31.71 -1.63
N GLN A 28 -13.76 31.59 -0.59
CA GLN A 28 -14.31 32.75 0.12
C GLN A 28 -13.23 33.66 0.71
N ILE A 29 -12.16 33.09 1.25
CA ILE A 29 -11.01 33.87 1.75
C ILE A 29 -10.33 34.60 0.59
N THR A 30 -9.97 33.90 -0.48
CA THR A 30 -9.32 34.50 -1.65
C THR A 30 -10.16 35.61 -2.28
N ASP A 31 -11.45 35.37 -2.51
CA ASP A 31 -12.35 36.37 -3.10
C ASP A 31 -12.44 37.62 -2.22
N THR A 32 -12.50 37.44 -0.89
CA THR A 32 -12.55 38.55 0.07
C THR A 32 -11.23 39.32 0.12
N GLU A 33 -10.09 38.63 0.00
CA GLU A 33 -8.76 39.26 -0.09
C GLU A 33 -8.62 40.10 -1.35
N GLU A 34 -9.04 39.58 -2.51
CA GLU A 34 -9.01 40.34 -3.76
C GLU A 34 -9.91 41.58 -3.70
N GLU A 35 -11.08 41.47 -3.07
CA GLU A 35 -11.98 42.62 -2.90
C GLU A 35 -11.43 43.64 -1.90
N LEU A 36 -10.75 43.19 -0.83
CA LEU A 36 -10.05 44.05 0.11
C LEU A 36 -8.97 44.88 -0.57
N GLU A 37 -8.12 44.25 -1.39
CA GLU A 37 -7.06 44.97 -2.09
C GLU A 37 -7.61 46.00 -3.07
N LYS A 38 -8.70 45.68 -3.78
CA LYS A 38 -9.40 46.66 -4.64
C LYS A 38 -9.95 47.83 -3.84
N SER A 39 -10.64 47.57 -2.73
CA SER A 39 -11.22 48.65 -1.92
C SER A 39 -10.16 49.47 -1.17
N LYS A 40 -9.00 48.90 -0.82
CA LYS A 40 -7.86 49.70 -0.33
C LYS A 40 -7.33 50.66 -1.39
N ALA A 41 -7.25 50.24 -2.65
CA ALA A 41 -6.88 51.13 -3.75
C ALA A 41 -7.92 52.26 -3.96
N GLU A 42 -9.22 51.92 -3.94
CA GLU A 42 -10.32 52.90 -4.00
C GLU A 42 -10.27 53.92 -2.84
N LEU A 43 -9.85 53.49 -1.65
CA LEU A 43 -9.70 54.36 -0.49
C LEU A 43 -8.59 55.40 -0.72
N ILE A 44 -7.43 54.97 -1.24
CA ILE A 44 -6.31 55.86 -1.58
C ILE A 44 -6.75 56.89 -2.63
N GLU A 45 -7.48 56.47 -3.66
CA GLU A 45 -8.01 57.39 -4.68
C GLU A 45 -8.96 58.43 -4.07
N ALA A 46 -9.81 58.03 -3.12
CA ALA A 46 -10.71 58.95 -2.43
C ALA A 46 -9.95 59.95 -1.53
N GLU A 47 -8.86 59.52 -0.89
CA GLU A 47 -7.96 60.37 -0.12
C GLU A 47 -7.28 61.41 -1.03
N GLU A 48 -6.75 60.98 -2.18
CA GLU A 48 -6.12 61.87 -3.17
C GLU A 48 -7.09 62.92 -3.71
N GLN A 49 -8.36 62.56 -3.87
CA GLN A 49 -9.42 63.45 -4.33
C GLN A 49 -10.05 64.30 -3.21
N LEU A 50 -9.66 64.09 -1.95
CA LEU A 50 -10.26 64.70 -0.76
C LEU A 50 -11.80 64.49 -0.70
N ASN A 51 -12.28 63.34 -1.21
CA ASN A 51 -13.69 63.00 -1.29
C ASN A 51 -14.15 62.24 -0.03
N ILE A 52 -14.64 62.99 0.97
CA ILE A 52 -15.02 62.45 2.29
C ILE A 52 -16.16 61.42 2.20
N ASP A 53 -17.15 61.64 1.34
CA ASP A 53 -18.30 60.72 1.23
C ASP A 53 -17.89 59.37 0.65
N GLN A 54 -17.02 59.39 -0.37
CA GLN A 54 -16.44 58.18 -0.95
C GLN A 54 -15.51 57.49 0.04
N TYR A 55 -14.66 58.24 0.75
CA TYR A 55 -13.77 57.72 1.78
C TYR A 55 -14.55 56.91 2.84
N ASN A 56 -15.58 57.52 3.45
CA ASN A 56 -16.37 56.87 4.49
C ASN A 56 -17.06 55.59 3.98
N THR A 57 -17.56 55.63 2.74
CA THR A 57 -18.21 54.48 2.11
C THR A 57 -17.25 53.32 1.92
N VAL A 58 -16.03 53.61 1.45
CA VAL A 58 -15.01 52.59 1.21
C VAL A 58 -14.40 52.08 2.52
N ASP A 59 -14.17 52.93 3.53
CA ASP A 59 -13.69 52.52 4.86
C ASP A 59 -14.69 51.54 5.52
N ASP A 60 -15.98 51.84 5.48
CA ASP A 60 -17.02 50.95 5.98
C ASP A 60 -17.04 49.61 5.22
N LYS A 61 -16.79 49.63 3.91
CA LYS A 61 -16.69 48.42 3.09
C LYS A 61 -15.47 47.59 3.48
N ILE A 62 -14.30 48.20 3.64
CA ILE A 62 -13.07 47.53 4.10
C ILE A 62 -13.31 46.85 5.44
N ARG A 63 -13.87 47.55 6.43
CA ARG A 63 -14.19 46.97 7.74
C ARG A 63 -15.11 45.76 7.65
N LYS A 64 -16.11 45.79 6.77
CA LYS A 64 -17.02 44.65 6.55
C LYS A 64 -16.27 43.46 5.94
N LEU A 65 -15.42 43.71 4.96
CA LEU A 65 -14.62 42.68 4.30
C LEU A 65 -13.57 42.06 5.24
N GLU A 66 -12.89 42.85 6.06
CA GLU A 66 -11.95 42.34 7.07
C GLU A 66 -12.65 41.43 8.09
N ASN A 67 -13.83 41.82 8.56
CA ASN A 67 -14.65 40.99 9.44
C ASN A 67 -15.10 39.70 8.76
N ALA A 68 -15.53 39.77 7.50
CA ALA A 68 -15.92 38.60 6.73
C ALA A 68 -14.75 37.62 6.54
N LYS A 69 -13.57 38.14 6.15
CA LYS A 69 -12.34 37.36 6.01
C LYS A 69 -12.00 36.61 7.31
N ARG A 70 -11.99 37.32 8.44
CA ARG A 70 -11.74 36.71 9.76
C ARG A 70 -12.73 35.58 10.08
N ILE A 71 -14.01 35.75 9.75
CA ILE A 71 -15.01 34.69 9.94
C ILE A 71 -14.72 33.48 9.05
N TYR A 72 -14.32 33.70 7.80
CA TYR A 72 -13.96 32.61 6.88
C TYR A 72 -12.69 31.87 7.31
N GLU A 73 -11.68 32.57 7.81
CA GLU A 73 -10.47 31.99 8.40
C GLU A 73 -10.82 31.14 9.64
N LEU A 74 -11.60 31.68 10.57
CA LEU A 74 -12.06 30.93 11.75
C LEU A 74 -12.86 29.67 11.37
N LYS A 75 -13.68 29.77 10.33
CA LYS A 75 -14.44 28.62 9.80
C LYS A 75 -13.50 27.59 9.19
N HIS A 76 -12.50 28.01 8.43
CA HIS A 76 -11.49 27.12 7.84
C HIS A 76 -10.71 26.37 8.93
N ASP A 77 -10.23 27.08 9.95
CA ASP A 77 -9.47 26.48 11.05
C ASP A 77 -10.33 25.50 11.84
N LYS A 78 -11.60 25.87 12.12
CA LYS A 78 -12.55 24.97 12.76
C LYS A 78 -12.79 23.70 11.96
N ILE A 79 -12.87 23.78 10.63
CA ILE A 79 -13.01 22.61 9.76
C ILE A 79 -11.78 21.70 9.88
N LEU A 80 -10.57 22.27 9.85
CA LEU A 80 -9.32 21.51 9.99
C LEU A 80 -9.18 20.83 11.36
N ASP A 81 -9.56 21.53 12.43
CA ASP A 81 -9.38 21.05 13.79
C ASP A 81 -10.48 20.08 14.26
N THR A 82 -11.61 20.02 13.54
CA THR A 82 -12.73 19.15 13.92
C THR A 82 -12.59 17.77 13.28
N PRO A 83 -12.41 16.69 14.06
CA PRO A 83 -12.41 15.34 13.52
C PRO A 83 -13.75 15.01 12.84
N LEU A 84 -13.69 14.44 11.64
CA LEU A 84 -14.88 14.03 10.87
C LEU A 84 -15.66 12.88 11.50
N ILE A 85 -14.97 12.09 12.32
CA ILE A 85 -15.49 10.95 13.07
C ILE A 85 -14.78 10.90 14.41
N ASP A 86 -15.46 10.40 15.42
CA ASP A 86 -14.86 10.17 16.72
C ASP A 86 -13.98 8.89 16.73
N GLU A 87 -13.21 8.72 17.81
CA GLU A 87 -12.30 7.58 17.97
C GLU A 87 -13.05 6.22 17.96
N ALA A 88 -14.27 6.18 18.48
CA ALA A 88 -15.06 4.95 18.56
C ALA A 88 -15.56 4.53 17.16
N GLU A 89 -16.07 5.48 16.38
CA GLU A 89 -16.47 5.30 14.98
C GLU A 89 -15.26 4.89 14.14
N TYR A 90 -14.11 5.55 14.34
CA TYR A 90 -12.85 5.17 13.67
C TYR A 90 -12.46 3.72 13.95
N LYS A 91 -12.36 3.33 15.23
CA LYS A 91 -11.99 1.95 15.63
C LYS A 91 -12.96 0.92 15.04
N LYS A 92 -14.27 1.22 15.07
CA LYS A 92 -15.30 0.36 14.50
C LYS A 92 -15.13 0.18 12.99
N LYS A 93 -14.98 1.27 12.24
CA LYS A 93 -14.82 1.23 10.77
C LYS A 93 -13.51 0.54 10.38
N ARG A 94 -12.42 0.82 11.10
CA ARG A 94 -11.12 0.16 10.89
C ARG A 94 -11.25 -1.35 11.03
N LYS A 95 -11.84 -1.83 12.13
CA LYS A 95 -12.04 -3.26 12.35
C LYS A 95 -12.88 -3.89 11.24
N GLN A 96 -13.96 -3.24 10.81
CA GLN A 96 -14.79 -3.73 9.70
C GLN A 96 -14.03 -3.87 8.38
N LEU A 97 -13.11 -2.94 8.10
CA LEU A 97 -12.24 -3.01 6.92
C LEU A 97 -11.21 -4.14 7.03
N GLU A 98 -10.56 -4.27 8.18
CA GLU A 98 -9.58 -5.33 8.46
C GLU A 98 -10.23 -6.72 8.37
N ASP A 99 -11.35 -6.96 9.05
CA ASP A 99 -12.06 -8.23 9.03
C ASP A 99 -12.50 -8.60 7.60
N ASN A 100 -12.92 -7.61 6.80
CA ASN A 100 -13.28 -7.84 5.40
C ASN A 100 -12.08 -8.21 4.53
N ALA A 101 -10.96 -7.50 4.70
CA ALA A 101 -9.72 -7.75 3.98
C ALA A 101 -9.20 -9.16 4.30
N ILE A 102 -9.16 -9.52 5.59
CA ILE A 102 -8.77 -10.86 6.06
C ILE A 102 -9.64 -11.92 5.40
N THR A 103 -10.97 -11.76 5.41
CA THR A 103 -11.90 -12.73 4.81
C THR A 103 -11.63 -12.91 3.30
N LYS A 104 -11.40 -11.82 2.57
CA LYS A 104 -11.12 -11.87 1.13
C LYS A 104 -9.77 -12.52 0.83
N ILE A 105 -8.74 -12.19 1.62
CA ILE A 105 -7.40 -12.77 1.51
C ILE A 105 -7.46 -14.27 1.83
N GLU A 106 -8.16 -14.67 2.88
CA GLU A 106 -8.35 -16.08 3.23
C GLU A 106 -9.02 -16.87 2.10
N ALA A 107 -10.07 -16.34 1.48
CA ALA A 107 -10.70 -16.99 0.34
C ALA A 107 -9.78 -17.13 -0.89
N ILE A 108 -8.77 -16.26 -1.03
CA ILE A 108 -7.73 -16.40 -2.06
C ILE A 108 -6.69 -17.43 -1.63
N ASN A 109 -6.27 -17.41 -0.36
CA ASN A 109 -5.34 -18.37 0.21
C ASN A 109 -5.88 -19.80 0.07
N ASP A 110 -7.17 -20.01 0.35
CA ASP A 110 -7.83 -21.30 0.19
C ASP A 110 -7.75 -21.84 -1.25
N LYS A 111 -7.73 -20.96 -2.25
CA LYS A 111 -7.52 -21.33 -3.66
C LYS A 111 -6.05 -21.60 -3.99
N ALA A 112 -5.13 -20.92 -3.30
CA ALA A 112 -3.69 -21.09 -3.51
C ALA A 112 -3.16 -22.41 -2.89
N LEU A 113 -3.71 -22.83 -1.75
CA LEU A 113 -3.29 -24.05 -1.05
C LEU A 113 -3.24 -25.32 -1.93
N PRO A 114 -4.27 -25.68 -2.72
CA PRO A 114 -4.20 -26.86 -3.58
C PRO A 114 -3.16 -26.74 -4.69
N LEU A 115 -2.89 -25.52 -5.18
CA LEU A 115 -1.84 -25.29 -6.18
C LEU A 115 -0.45 -25.51 -5.59
N ILE A 116 -0.22 -25.05 -4.35
CA ILE A 116 1.03 -25.31 -3.61
C ILE A 116 1.23 -26.81 -3.42
N THR A 117 0.16 -27.57 -3.11
CA THR A 117 0.21 -29.03 -3.01
C THR A 117 0.62 -29.67 -4.34
N GLN A 118 0.03 -29.26 -5.46
CA GLN A 118 0.43 -29.78 -6.78
C GLN A 118 1.88 -29.46 -7.12
N ILE A 119 2.35 -28.25 -6.81
CA ILE A 119 3.76 -27.87 -7.01
C ILE A 119 4.68 -28.76 -6.16
N LYS A 120 4.30 -29.11 -4.94
CA LYS A 120 5.05 -30.04 -4.08
C LYS A 120 5.13 -31.44 -4.70
N GLU A 121 4.03 -31.98 -5.20
CA GLU A 121 4.00 -33.29 -5.86
C GLU A 121 4.89 -33.32 -7.11
N LEU A 122 4.86 -32.25 -7.92
CA LEU A 122 5.74 -32.11 -9.09
C LEU A 122 7.22 -31.94 -8.70
N ALA A 123 7.49 -31.26 -7.59
CA ALA A 123 8.84 -31.15 -7.04
C ALA A 123 9.38 -32.51 -6.62
N GLU A 124 8.58 -33.34 -5.95
CA GLU A 124 8.95 -34.70 -5.56
C GLU A 124 9.24 -35.59 -6.78
N GLN A 125 8.43 -35.49 -7.85
CA GLN A 125 8.71 -36.19 -9.11
C GLN A 125 10.01 -35.75 -9.77
N THR A 126 10.28 -34.43 -9.74
CA THR A 126 11.55 -33.88 -10.25
C THR A 126 12.75 -34.40 -9.47
N ASP A 127 12.63 -34.47 -8.13
CA ASP A 127 13.68 -35.01 -7.27
C ASP A 127 13.98 -36.48 -7.58
N ILE A 128 12.95 -37.29 -7.82
CA ILE A 128 13.12 -38.70 -8.22
C ILE A 128 13.92 -38.80 -9.52
N ILE A 129 13.49 -38.12 -10.58
CA ILE A 129 14.17 -38.15 -11.90
C ILE A 129 15.62 -37.66 -11.77
N PHE A 130 15.84 -36.58 -11.01
CA PHE A 130 17.16 -36.04 -10.77
C PHE A 130 18.09 -37.07 -10.10
N ASN A 131 17.59 -37.76 -9.07
CA ASN A 131 18.36 -38.76 -8.34
C ASN A 131 18.64 -39.99 -9.20
N GLU A 132 17.61 -40.54 -9.87
CA GLU A 132 17.75 -41.70 -10.77
C GLU A 132 18.74 -41.42 -11.91
N THR A 133 18.69 -40.23 -12.51
CA THR A 133 19.62 -39.85 -13.57
C THR A 133 21.06 -39.78 -13.06
N ASN A 134 21.28 -39.19 -11.87
CA ASN A 134 22.61 -39.11 -11.28
C ASN A 134 23.14 -40.49 -10.85
N GLU A 135 22.27 -41.39 -10.37
CA GLU A 135 22.65 -42.78 -10.07
C GLU A 135 23.08 -43.53 -11.32
N LEU A 136 22.33 -43.42 -12.42
CA LEU A 136 22.70 -44.04 -13.69
C LEU A 136 23.98 -43.46 -14.28
N LEU A 137 24.21 -42.15 -14.16
CA LEU A 137 25.46 -41.51 -14.57
C LEU A 137 26.65 -42.03 -13.75
N ASP A 138 26.47 -42.20 -12.43
CA ASP A 138 27.52 -42.73 -11.56
C ASP A 138 27.88 -44.19 -11.93
N ILE A 139 26.88 -45.05 -12.16
CA ILE A 139 27.09 -46.43 -12.64
C ILE A 139 27.80 -46.42 -14.00
N LEU A 140 27.32 -45.62 -14.95
CA LEU A 140 27.90 -45.52 -16.29
C LEU A 140 29.38 -45.10 -16.22
N PHE A 141 29.71 -44.15 -15.35
CA PHE A 141 31.05 -43.62 -15.22
C PHE A 141 31.98 -44.56 -14.43
N ARG A 142 31.58 -44.93 -13.20
CA ARG A 142 32.42 -45.68 -12.26
C ARG A 142 32.49 -47.17 -12.55
N ASP A 143 31.38 -47.77 -12.97
CA ASP A 143 31.30 -49.23 -13.11
C ASP A 143 31.49 -49.71 -14.54
N LEU A 144 31.11 -48.90 -15.54
CA LEU A 144 31.16 -49.30 -16.95
C LEU A 144 32.31 -48.63 -17.73
N TYR A 145 32.45 -47.31 -17.68
CA TYR A 145 33.46 -46.58 -18.45
C TYR A 145 34.86 -46.64 -17.82
N LYS A 146 34.97 -46.52 -16.49
CA LYS A 146 36.20 -46.69 -15.70
C LYS A 146 37.41 -45.89 -16.18
N SER A 147 37.20 -44.65 -16.61
CA SER A 147 38.30 -43.74 -16.98
C SER A 147 38.70 -42.88 -15.78
N ASP A 148 40.00 -42.85 -15.48
CA ASP A 148 40.58 -41.97 -14.47
C ASP A 148 40.84 -40.54 -15.02
N ASP A 149 40.70 -40.35 -16.35
CA ASP A 149 41.02 -39.09 -17.04
C ASP A 149 39.83 -38.11 -17.15
N MET A 150 38.65 -38.51 -16.67
CA MET A 150 37.43 -37.70 -16.70
C MET A 150 36.85 -37.45 -15.30
N ILE A 151 36.15 -36.32 -15.14
CA ILE A 151 35.39 -36.02 -13.92
C ILE A 151 34.04 -36.73 -14.02
N ASN A 152 33.61 -37.37 -12.93
CA ASN A 152 32.30 -38.03 -12.85
C ASN A 152 31.17 -37.05 -13.19
N PRO A 153 30.41 -37.29 -14.29
CA PRO A 153 29.36 -36.37 -14.71
C PRO A 153 28.20 -36.37 -13.72
N SER A 154 27.65 -35.18 -13.45
CA SER A 154 26.40 -35.02 -12.70
C SER A 154 25.38 -34.28 -13.57
N PHE A 155 24.14 -34.74 -13.50
CA PHE A 155 23.03 -34.07 -14.15
C PHE A 155 22.66 -32.81 -13.37
N SER A 156 22.52 -31.68 -14.08
CA SER A 156 22.03 -30.41 -13.55
C SER A 156 21.05 -29.78 -14.52
N TYR A 157 19.90 -29.32 -14.02
CA TYR A 157 18.89 -28.61 -14.81
C TYR A 157 18.32 -27.45 -14.00
N TYR A 158 18.48 -26.23 -14.54
CA TYR A 158 18.40 -24.98 -13.78
C TYR A 158 16.98 -24.46 -13.50
N GLU A 159 15.95 -24.97 -14.18
CA GLU A 159 14.57 -24.51 -13.97
C GLU A 159 13.62 -25.70 -13.83
N ASN A 160 13.18 -26.00 -12.62
CA ASN A 160 12.30 -27.14 -12.37
C ASN A 160 11.39 -26.93 -11.16
N ALA A 161 10.39 -27.80 -11.01
CA ALA A 161 9.39 -27.71 -9.95
C ALA A 161 10.02 -27.77 -8.54
N ARG A 162 11.13 -28.50 -8.37
CA ARG A 162 11.88 -28.57 -7.11
C ARG A 162 12.41 -27.20 -6.69
N LEU A 163 13.01 -26.44 -7.61
CA LEU A 163 13.51 -25.09 -7.31
C LEU A 163 12.37 -24.13 -6.98
N LEU A 164 11.30 -24.13 -7.80
CA LEU A 164 10.11 -23.32 -7.54
C LEU A 164 9.50 -23.62 -6.16
N PHE A 165 9.37 -24.89 -5.80
CA PHE A 165 8.86 -25.29 -4.49
C PHE A 165 9.79 -24.83 -3.36
N ASN A 166 11.11 -24.93 -3.53
CA ASN A 166 12.08 -24.46 -2.55
C ASN A 166 12.00 -22.96 -2.27
N ASP A 167 11.63 -22.14 -3.26
CA ASP A 167 11.44 -20.70 -3.06
C ASP A 167 10.21 -20.41 -2.19
N ILE A 168 9.13 -21.19 -2.36
CA ILE A 168 7.86 -20.95 -1.67
C ILE A 168 7.68 -21.77 -0.39
N LYS A 169 8.49 -22.82 -0.15
CA LYS A 169 8.28 -23.77 0.97
C LYS A 169 8.36 -23.13 2.36
N SER A 170 9.03 -21.98 2.47
CA SER A 170 9.20 -21.27 3.74
C SER A 170 8.07 -20.29 4.08
N SER A 171 7.10 -20.10 3.17
CA SER A 171 6.01 -19.14 3.35
C SER A 171 5.02 -19.57 4.45
N HIS A 172 4.29 -18.61 5.02
CA HIS A 172 3.21 -18.90 5.98
C HIS A 172 2.06 -19.71 5.37
N LEU A 173 1.82 -19.63 4.07
CA LEU A 173 0.81 -20.45 3.40
C LEU A 173 1.22 -21.92 3.38
N THR A 174 2.48 -22.18 3.09
CA THR A 174 3.03 -23.54 3.05
C THR A 174 3.08 -24.16 4.45
N GLN A 175 3.29 -23.35 5.50
CA GLN A 175 3.16 -23.80 6.90
C GLN A 175 1.76 -24.29 7.25
N ARG A 176 0.70 -23.72 6.66
CA ARG A 176 -0.69 -24.20 6.89
C ARG A 176 -0.93 -25.61 6.36
N LEU A 177 -0.12 -26.06 5.40
CA LEU A 177 -0.12 -27.43 4.89
C LEU A 177 0.72 -28.39 5.76
N GLY A 178 1.22 -27.95 6.91
CA GLY A 178 2.10 -28.75 7.77
C GLY A 178 3.53 -28.90 7.24
N ILE A 179 3.89 -28.18 6.17
CA ILE A 179 5.23 -28.19 5.59
C ILE A 179 6.14 -27.39 6.53
N LYS A 180 7.04 -28.10 7.21
CA LYS A 180 7.96 -27.48 8.17
C LYS A 180 8.94 -26.58 7.45
N LYS A 181 9.20 -25.41 8.03
CA LYS A 181 10.29 -24.53 7.59
C LYS A 181 11.61 -25.26 7.83
N GLU A 182 12.22 -25.79 6.77
CA GLU A 182 13.58 -26.28 6.86
C GLU A 182 14.48 -25.08 7.18
N THR A 183 15.13 -25.13 8.33
CA THR A 183 16.23 -24.21 8.62
C THR A 183 17.34 -24.63 7.68
N ILE A 184 17.64 -23.80 6.67
CA ILE A 184 18.79 -24.02 5.81
C ILE A 184 20.03 -23.88 6.70
N ILE A 185 20.51 -25.00 7.25
CA ILE A 185 21.86 -25.07 7.79
C ILE A 185 22.74 -25.17 6.56
N LEU A 186 23.31 -24.04 6.14
CA LEU A 186 24.41 -24.02 5.16
C LEU A 186 25.53 -24.90 5.72
N ARG A 187 25.60 -26.18 5.33
CA ARG A 187 26.79 -26.99 5.51
C ARG A 187 27.85 -26.42 4.57
N THR A 188 28.65 -25.50 5.10
CA THR A 188 29.90 -25.09 4.49
C THR A 188 30.78 -26.34 4.36
N TYR A 189 30.96 -26.82 3.12
CA TYR A 189 32.00 -27.79 2.83
C TYR A 189 33.35 -27.09 3.01
N VAL A 190 34.01 -27.34 4.13
CA VAL A 190 35.42 -26.98 4.31
C VAL A 190 36.23 -27.99 3.51
N TYR A 191 36.74 -27.57 2.36
CA TYR A 191 37.83 -28.27 1.69
C TYR A 191 39.05 -28.26 2.61
N SER A 192 39.35 -29.38 3.25
CA SER A 192 40.65 -29.58 3.89
C SER A 192 41.62 -30.13 2.86
N SER A 193 42.42 -29.26 2.27
CA SER A 193 43.62 -29.66 1.53
C SER A 193 44.65 -30.20 2.53
N ARG A 194 45.09 -31.45 2.36
CA ARG A 194 46.34 -31.97 2.91
C ARG A 194 47.30 -32.20 1.77
#